data_AF-A0A2S8D611-F1
#
_entry.id   AF-A0A2S8D611-F1
#
_cell.length_a   1.000
_cell.length_b   1.000
_cell.length_c   1.000
_cell.angle_alpha   90.00
_cell.angle_beta   90.00
_cell.angle_gamma   90.00
#
_symmetry.space_group_name_H-M   'P 1'
#
loop_
_entity.id
_entity.type
_entity.pdbx_description
1 polymer ?
#
loop_
_entity_poly.entity_id
_entity_poly.type
_entity_poly.pdbx_seq_one_letter_code
_entity_poly.pdbx_strand_id
1 'polypeptide(L)'
;SQVLLAADRIAMINPANGNTKPMFVGQGDQIFMNDVFLKRLTAPTITSGGNPPAFSLTPDGRLTAKNADISGNVNANSGTLNNVTINENCRVLGKLSANQIEGDLVKTVGKAFPRDSRAPERWPSGTVTVRIYDDQPFDRQIVIPAVAFRGAKHERKNNNIYSSCRLIVKKNGAEIYNRTTLDNTLIYTGVIDMPAG
;
A
#
# COMPACT_ATOMS: atom_id res chain seq x y z
N SER A 1 35.15 24.68 -47.36
CA SER A 1 34.42 25.93 -47.56
C SER A 1 33.77 26.37 -46.27
N GLN A 2 33.79 27.67 -45.96
CA GLN A 2 33.11 28.28 -44.82
C GLN A 2 32.23 29.42 -45.34
N VAL A 3 31.07 29.63 -44.72
CA VAL A 3 30.20 30.79 -44.99
C VAL A 3 30.09 31.56 -43.67
N LEU A 4 30.49 32.83 -43.68
CA LEU A 4 30.37 33.75 -42.55
C LEU A 4 29.36 34.85 -42.93
N LEU A 5 28.39 35.09 -42.06
CA LEU A 5 27.34 36.09 -42.26
C LEU A 5 27.27 36.98 -41.02
N ALA A 6 27.25 38.30 -41.22
CA ALA A 6 27.04 39.29 -40.18
C ALA A 6 25.81 40.11 -40.55
N ALA A 7 24.72 39.94 -39.81
CA ALA A 7 23.45 40.65 -40.00
C ALA A 7 22.63 40.60 -38.70
N ASP A 8 21.79 41.60 -38.47
CA ASP A 8 20.88 41.63 -37.31
C ASP A 8 19.84 40.50 -37.35
N ARG A 9 19.54 40.01 -38.55
CA ARG A 9 18.57 38.94 -38.80
C ARG A 9 18.98 38.10 -39.99
N ILE A 10 19.06 36.78 -39.81
CA ILE A 10 19.27 35.80 -40.87
C ILE A 10 18.06 34.86 -40.89
N ALA A 11 17.45 34.66 -42.06
CA ALA A 11 16.30 33.79 -42.23
C ALA A 11 16.52 32.80 -43.39
N MET A 12 16.31 31.51 -43.16
CA MET A 12 16.28 30.49 -44.21
C MET A 12 14.84 30.17 -44.56
N ILE A 13 14.45 30.42 -45.81
CA ILE A 13 13.09 30.27 -46.32
C ILE A 13 13.13 29.26 -47.46
N ASN A 14 12.15 28.35 -47.51
CA ASN A 14 11.92 27.52 -48.69
C ASN A 14 10.71 28.08 -49.46
N PRO A 15 10.91 28.79 -50.57
CA PRO A 15 9.82 29.40 -51.33
C PRO A 15 8.97 28.39 -52.12
N ALA A 16 9.39 27.12 -52.24
CA ALA A 16 8.81 26.14 -53.16
C ALA A 16 7.31 25.85 -52.97
N ASN A 17 6.73 26.19 -51.81
CA ASN A 17 5.32 25.92 -51.50
C ASN A 17 4.50 27.18 -51.18
N GLY A 18 4.99 28.38 -51.53
CA GLY A 18 4.33 29.65 -51.16
C GLY A 18 4.33 29.93 -49.64
N ASN A 19 5.01 29.11 -48.84
CA ASN A 19 5.13 29.28 -47.40
C ASN A 19 6.21 30.33 -47.10
N THR A 20 5.77 31.51 -46.65
CA THR A 20 6.66 32.64 -46.31
C THR A 20 7.21 32.55 -44.90
N LYS A 21 6.78 31.57 -44.09
CA LYS A 21 7.29 31.36 -42.73
C LYS A 21 8.71 30.79 -42.82
N PRO A 22 9.75 31.49 -42.30
CA PRO A 22 11.11 30.97 -42.36
C PRO A 22 11.24 29.68 -41.55
N MET A 23 12.00 28.71 -42.04
CA MET A 23 12.28 27.46 -41.31
C MET A 23 13.24 27.70 -40.14
N PHE A 24 14.14 28.67 -40.31
CA PHE A 24 15.15 29.08 -39.34
C PHE A 24 15.25 30.61 -39.36
N VAL A 25 15.27 31.24 -38.18
CA VAL A 25 15.57 32.66 -38.01
C VAL A 25 16.56 32.83 -36.88
N GLY A 26 17.74 33.38 -37.15
CA GLY A 26 18.63 33.94 -36.14
C GLY A 26 18.37 35.44 -36.04
N GLN A 27 18.04 35.95 -34.86
CA GLN A 27 17.81 37.37 -34.62
C GLN A 27 18.16 37.70 -33.16
N GLY A 28 19.05 38.67 -32.96
CA GLY A 28 19.65 38.92 -31.65
C GLY A 28 20.32 37.67 -31.10
N ASP A 29 20.09 37.36 -29.82
CA ASP A 29 20.64 36.17 -29.14
C ASP A 29 19.74 34.93 -29.20
N GLN A 30 18.76 34.92 -30.13
CA GLN A 30 17.77 33.85 -30.24
C GLN A 30 17.76 33.19 -31.63
N ILE A 31 17.46 31.90 -31.62
CA ILE A 31 17.20 31.11 -32.82
C ILE A 31 15.76 30.60 -32.75
N PHE A 32 14.98 30.89 -33.78
CA PHE A 32 13.63 30.36 -33.98
C PHE A 32 13.65 29.30 -35.07
N MET A 33 13.07 28.14 -34.80
CA MET A 33 12.97 27.04 -35.76
C MET A 33 11.54 26.53 -35.81
N ASN A 34 11.02 26.28 -37.01
CA ASN A 34 9.75 25.60 -37.21
C ASN A 34 10.04 24.12 -37.50
N ASP A 35 9.60 23.23 -36.60
CA ASP A 35 9.66 21.77 -36.74
C ASP A 35 11.05 21.23 -37.11
N VAL A 36 11.90 21.03 -36.09
CA VAL A 36 13.27 20.54 -36.29
C VAL A 36 13.36 19.02 -36.11
N PHE A 37 14.07 18.34 -37.03
CA PHE A 37 14.52 16.97 -36.86
C PHE A 37 16.00 16.95 -36.49
N LEU A 38 16.33 16.49 -35.28
CA LEU A 38 17.71 16.42 -34.78
C LEU A 38 18.11 14.98 -34.52
N LYS A 39 19.33 14.60 -34.92
CA LYS A 39 19.91 13.30 -34.54
C LYS A 39 20.23 13.23 -33.04
N ARG A 40 20.77 14.33 -32.49
CA ARG A 40 21.08 14.51 -31.05
C ARG A 40 20.99 16.00 -30.71
N LEU A 41 20.55 16.31 -29.49
CA LEU A 41 20.60 17.65 -28.91
C LEU A 41 21.63 17.64 -27.77
N THR A 42 22.64 18.49 -27.87
CA THR A 42 23.60 18.74 -26.78
C THR A 42 23.34 20.14 -26.25
N ALA A 43 22.85 20.25 -25.03
CA ALA A 43 22.56 21.53 -24.38
C ALA A 43 22.94 21.45 -22.90
N PRO A 44 23.53 22.52 -22.32
CA PRO A 44 23.81 22.56 -20.89
C PRO A 44 22.51 22.62 -20.06
N THR A 45 21.50 23.32 -20.57
CA THR A 45 20.19 23.47 -19.95
C THR A 45 19.11 23.40 -21.03
N ILE A 46 17.97 22.78 -20.71
CA ILE A 46 16.76 22.83 -21.54
C ILE A 46 15.61 23.32 -20.65
N THR A 47 14.90 24.37 -21.04
CA THR A 47 13.83 24.97 -20.24
C THR A 47 12.63 25.28 -21.13
N SER A 48 11.43 24.86 -20.72
CA SER A 48 10.19 25.25 -21.40
C SER A 48 9.90 26.74 -21.23
N GLY A 49 9.32 27.41 -22.23
CA GLY A 49 9.10 28.87 -22.21
C GLY A 49 8.11 29.43 -21.17
N GLY A 50 7.42 28.60 -20.39
CA GLY A 50 6.52 29.08 -19.33
C GLY A 50 7.26 29.63 -18.10
N ASN A 51 6.61 30.50 -17.32
CA ASN A 51 7.14 31.02 -16.05
C ASN A 51 6.15 30.79 -14.89
N PRO A 52 6.41 29.86 -13.95
CA PRO A 52 7.59 29.00 -13.87
C PRO A 52 7.59 27.88 -14.92
N PRO A 53 8.77 27.40 -15.37
CA PRO A 53 8.88 26.35 -16.37
C PRO A 53 8.06 25.11 -16.00
N ALA A 54 7.37 24.53 -16.97
CA ALA A 54 6.68 23.25 -16.80
C ALA A 54 7.64 22.07 -16.92
N PHE A 55 8.75 22.27 -17.64
CA PHE A 55 9.83 21.31 -17.86
C PHE A 55 11.19 22.02 -17.78
N SER A 56 12.15 21.42 -17.07
CA SER A 56 13.55 21.83 -17.12
C SER A 56 14.52 20.67 -16.92
N LEU A 57 15.66 20.72 -17.61
CA LEU A 57 16.84 19.88 -17.40
C LEU A 57 18.04 20.80 -17.15
N THR A 58 18.70 20.64 -16.01
CA THR A 58 19.84 21.46 -15.58
C THR A 58 21.18 20.71 -15.72
N PRO A 59 22.33 21.41 -15.73
CA PRO A 59 23.64 20.78 -15.92
C PRO A 59 24.02 19.72 -14.87
N ASP A 60 23.49 19.83 -13.65
CA ASP A 60 23.65 18.86 -12.56
C ASP A 60 22.77 17.61 -12.73
N GLY A 61 22.03 17.50 -13.84
CA GLY A 61 21.22 16.33 -14.19
C GLY A 61 19.82 16.32 -13.58
N ARG A 62 19.38 17.42 -12.94
CA ARG A 62 18.04 17.51 -12.37
C ARG A 62 17.01 17.73 -13.49
N LEU A 63 16.10 16.77 -13.60
CA LEU A 63 14.89 16.87 -14.40
C LEU A 63 13.73 17.37 -13.52
N THR A 64 13.05 18.43 -13.93
CA THR A 64 11.79 18.90 -13.31
C THR A 64 10.68 18.86 -14.35
N ALA A 65 9.54 18.22 -14.03
CA ALA A 65 8.36 18.18 -14.88
C ALA A 65 7.09 18.26 -14.02
N LYS A 66 6.15 19.15 -14.36
CA LYS A 66 4.92 19.38 -13.57
C LYS A 66 3.80 18.37 -13.85
N ASN A 67 3.64 17.98 -15.11
CA ASN A 67 2.55 17.10 -15.57
C ASN A 67 3.14 16.00 -16.46
N ALA A 68 4.05 15.20 -15.89
CA ALA A 68 4.67 14.10 -16.63
C ALA A 68 3.72 12.90 -16.70
N ASP A 69 3.47 12.41 -17.91
CA ASP A 69 2.84 11.11 -18.16
C ASP A 69 3.91 10.16 -18.71
N ILE A 70 4.17 9.07 -17.97
CA ILE A 70 5.23 8.11 -18.27
C ILE A 70 4.59 6.74 -18.43
N SER A 71 4.40 6.31 -19.67
CA SER A 71 3.88 4.98 -20.01
C SER A 71 4.93 3.87 -19.97
N GLY A 72 6.21 4.25 -19.82
CA GLY A 72 7.35 3.33 -19.78
C GLY A 72 7.74 2.92 -18.36
N ASN A 73 8.91 2.27 -18.26
CA ASN A 73 9.50 1.89 -16.99
C ASN A 73 10.31 3.05 -16.37
N VAL A 74 10.20 3.21 -15.05
CA VAL A 74 11.04 4.11 -14.26
C VAL A 74 11.90 3.26 -13.32
N ASN A 75 13.22 3.27 -13.54
CA ASN A 75 14.18 2.61 -12.65
C ASN A 75 14.86 3.67 -11.76
N ALA A 76 14.71 3.54 -10.44
CA ALA A 76 15.30 4.44 -9.46
C ALA A 76 15.92 3.64 -8.31
N ASN A 77 17.15 3.98 -7.94
CA ASN A 77 17.84 3.37 -6.79
C ASN A 77 17.41 3.99 -5.45
N SER A 78 16.84 5.19 -5.49
CA SER A 78 16.37 5.95 -4.33
C SER A 78 15.39 7.04 -4.77
N GLY A 79 14.49 7.44 -3.88
CA GLY A 79 13.59 8.56 -4.13
C GLY A 79 12.56 8.71 -3.03
N THR A 80 11.80 9.80 -3.09
CA THR A 80 10.65 10.05 -2.23
C THR A 80 9.49 10.43 -3.13
N LEU A 81 8.33 9.82 -2.91
CA LEU A 81 7.12 10.12 -3.64
C LEU A 81 6.04 10.56 -2.64
N ASN A 82 5.29 11.60 -3.00
CA ASN A 82 4.17 12.10 -2.21
C ASN A 82 2.87 11.86 -2.99
N ASN A 83 1.80 11.51 -2.28
CA ASN A 83 0.46 11.34 -2.87
C ASN A 83 0.42 10.32 -4.01
N VAL A 84 1.04 9.16 -3.80
CA VAL A 84 1.06 8.08 -4.80
C VAL A 84 -0.24 7.29 -4.73
N THR A 85 -0.91 7.16 -5.87
CA THR A 85 -1.98 6.18 -6.06
C THR A 85 -1.46 5.05 -6.93
N ILE A 86 -1.63 3.80 -6.49
CA ILE A 86 -1.30 2.60 -7.25
C ILE A 86 -2.62 1.95 -7.64
N ASN A 87 -2.99 2.03 -8.92
CA ASN A 87 -4.28 1.53 -9.40
C ASN A 87 -4.36 0.01 -9.44
N GLU A 88 -3.22 -0.64 -9.64
CA GLU A 88 -3.12 -2.09 -9.73
C GLU A 88 -2.23 -2.63 -8.60
N ASN A 89 -1.17 -3.34 -8.94
CA ASN A 89 -0.39 -4.10 -7.99
C ASN A 89 0.88 -3.36 -7.56
N CYS A 90 1.21 -3.45 -6.27
CA CYS A 90 2.49 -3.02 -5.72
C CYS A 90 3.22 -4.25 -5.15
N ARG A 91 4.45 -4.50 -5.60
CA ARG A 91 5.29 -5.57 -5.08
C ARG A 91 6.49 -5.00 -4.33
N VAL A 92 6.51 -5.18 -3.02
CA VAL A 92 7.64 -4.79 -2.15
C VAL A 92 8.46 -6.04 -1.84
N LEU A 93 9.65 -6.14 -2.41
CA LEU A 93 10.59 -7.25 -2.12
C LEU A 93 11.35 -7.05 -0.78
N GLY A 94 11.38 -5.82 -0.29
CA GLY A 94 12.04 -5.43 0.96
C GLY A 94 11.05 -5.22 2.10
N LYS A 95 11.39 -4.29 2.99
CA LYS A 95 10.54 -3.92 4.13
C LYS A 95 9.59 -2.79 3.76
N LEU A 96 8.33 -2.89 4.17
CA LEU A 96 7.37 -1.79 4.19
C LEU A 96 7.28 -1.25 5.63
N SER A 97 7.61 0.03 5.82
CA SER A 97 7.44 0.73 7.09
C SER A 97 6.40 1.83 6.90
N ALA A 98 5.38 1.85 7.75
CA ALA A 98 4.31 2.83 7.70
C ALA A 98 3.90 3.23 9.12
N ASN A 99 3.71 4.54 9.34
CA ASN A 99 3.28 5.06 10.64
C ASN A 99 1.77 4.99 10.81
N GLN A 100 1.02 5.20 9.72
CA GLN A 100 -0.44 5.12 9.68
C GLN A 100 -0.84 4.41 8.41
N ILE A 101 -1.81 3.51 8.54
CA ILE A 101 -2.40 2.76 7.43
C ILE A 101 -3.92 2.90 7.60
N GLU A 102 -4.57 3.43 6.59
CA GLU A 102 -6.02 3.55 6.54
C GLU A 102 -6.57 2.43 5.66
N GLY A 103 -7.40 1.56 6.25
CA GLY A 103 -7.92 0.35 5.62
C GLY A 103 -7.63 -0.92 6.42
N ASP A 104 -8.23 -2.02 5.98
CA ASP A 104 -8.13 -3.30 6.68
C ASP A 104 -6.79 -4.01 6.34
N LEU A 105 -5.92 -4.17 7.34
CA LEU A 105 -4.85 -5.17 7.30
C LEU A 105 -5.23 -6.47 8.00
N VAL A 106 -6.12 -6.36 8.99
CA VAL A 106 -6.60 -7.42 9.87
C VAL A 106 -8.08 -7.17 10.13
N LYS A 107 -8.91 -8.21 10.00
CA LYS A 107 -10.31 -8.17 10.46
C LYS A 107 -10.40 -8.79 11.85
N THR A 108 -10.90 -8.04 12.83
CA THR A 108 -11.05 -8.52 14.20
C THR A 108 -12.52 -8.82 14.52
N VAL A 109 -12.77 -9.90 15.28
CA VAL A 109 -14.10 -10.25 15.75
C VAL A 109 -14.04 -10.49 17.26
N GLY A 110 -14.76 -9.69 18.04
CA GLY A 110 -14.93 -9.87 19.48
C GLY A 110 -16.37 -10.26 19.83
N LYS A 111 -16.56 -11.38 20.53
CA LYS A 111 -17.86 -11.80 21.08
C LYS A 111 -17.66 -12.33 22.50
N ALA A 112 -18.48 -11.84 23.43
CA ALA A 112 -18.51 -12.39 24.78
C ALA A 112 -19.19 -13.76 24.78
N PHE A 113 -18.73 -14.67 25.66
CA PHE A 113 -19.47 -15.90 25.93
C PHE A 113 -20.85 -15.56 26.52
N PRO A 114 -21.92 -16.25 26.10
CA PRO A 114 -23.21 -16.16 26.77
C PRO A 114 -23.06 -16.53 28.25
N ARG A 115 -23.90 -15.98 29.11
CA ARG A 115 -23.89 -16.24 30.56
C ARG A 115 -25.18 -16.92 30.97
N ASP A 116 -25.09 -17.90 31.85
CA ASP A 116 -26.28 -18.55 32.41
C ASP A 116 -27.03 -17.56 33.33
N SER A 117 -28.25 -17.19 32.94
CA SER A 117 -29.08 -16.25 33.69
C SER A 117 -29.57 -16.80 35.03
N ARG A 118 -29.54 -18.12 35.22
CA ARG A 118 -29.99 -18.82 36.44
C ARG A 118 -28.88 -19.02 37.46
N ALA A 119 -27.62 -18.88 37.04
CA ALA A 119 -26.48 -18.97 37.94
C ALA A 119 -26.36 -17.67 38.76
N PRO A 120 -26.19 -17.75 40.10
CA PRO A 120 -26.08 -16.56 40.95
C PRO A 120 -24.99 -15.58 40.50
N GLU A 121 -23.88 -16.10 39.96
CA GLU A 121 -22.72 -15.34 39.49
C GLU A 121 -22.71 -15.15 37.95
N ARG A 122 -23.79 -15.51 37.25
CA ARG A 122 -23.92 -15.43 35.78
C ARG A 122 -22.71 -16.05 35.06
N TRP A 123 -22.39 -17.29 35.37
CA TRP A 123 -21.22 -17.97 34.79
C TRP A 123 -21.29 -18.04 33.25
N PRO A 124 -20.16 -17.85 32.55
CA PRO A 124 -20.10 -18.08 31.11
C PRO A 124 -20.54 -19.51 30.77
N SER A 125 -21.60 -19.63 29.98
CA SER A 125 -22.19 -20.90 29.59
C SER A 125 -22.89 -20.73 28.25
N GLY A 126 -22.39 -21.43 27.23
CA GLY A 126 -22.92 -21.35 25.87
C GLY A 126 -21.83 -21.50 24.81
N THR A 127 -22.22 -21.25 23.56
CA THR A 127 -21.33 -21.35 22.39
C THR A 127 -21.20 -19.99 21.72
N VAL A 128 -19.97 -19.62 21.36
CA VAL A 128 -19.70 -18.49 20.46
C VAL A 128 -19.33 -19.07 19.10
N THR A 129 -20.06 -18.66 18.06
CA THR A 129 -19.73 -19.01 16.67
C THR A 129 -19.24 -17.77 15.93
N VAL A 130 -18.08 -17.90 15.31
CA VAL A 130 -17.48 -16.91 14.41
C VAL A 130 -17.47 -17.52 13.02
N ARG A 131 -18.12 -16.84 12.06
CA ARG A 131 -18.11 -17.24 10.65
C ARG A 131 -17.19 -16.29 9.91
N ILE A 132 -16.17 -16.85 9.28
CA ILE A 132 -15.18 -16.11 8.49
C ILE A 132 -15.37 -16.58 7.06
N TYR A 133 -15.60 -15.65 6.15
CA TYR A 133 -15.64 -15.92 4.72
C TYR A 133 -14.25 -15.65 4.15
N ASP A 134 -13.78 -16.54 3.29
CA ASP A 134 -12.60 -16.22 2.52
C ASP A 134 -12.95 -15.28 1.37
N ASP A 135 -12.45 -14.06 1.43
CA ASP A 135 -12.75 -12.96 0.52
C ASP A 135 -11.47 -12.36 -0.06
N GLN A 136 -10.31 -13.00 0.14
CA GLN A 136 -9.01 -12.48 -0.24
C GLN A 136 -8.22 -13.48 -1.08
N PRO A 137 -7.48 -13.04 -2.11
CA PRO A 137 -6.75 -13.93 -3.02
C PRO A 137 -5.40 -14.43 -2.47
N PHE A 138 -5.21 -14.42 -1.15
CA PHE A 138 -3.96 -14.81 -0.50
C PHE A 138 -4.20 -15.53 0.82
N ASP A 139 -3.26 -16.39 1.21
CA ASP A 139 -3.33 -17.16 2.44
C ASP A 139 -3.41 -16.23 3.66
N ARG A 140 -4.34 -16.55 4.56
CA ARG A 140 -4.54 -15.83 5.81
C ARG A 140 -4.37 -16.75 7.00
N GLN A 141 -4.20 -16.14 8.15
CA GLN A 141 -4.23 -16.84 9.42
C GLN A 141 -5.30 -16.25 10.31
N ILE A 142 -6.06 -17.13 10.94
CA ILE A 142 -6.96 -16.76 12.02
C ILE A 142 -6.16 -16.91 13.31
N VAL A 143 -5.89 -15.78 13.96
CA VAL A 143 -5.23 -15.75 15.26
C VAL A 143 -6.29 -15.68 16.35
N ILE A 144 -6.32 -16.69 17.20
CA ILE A 144 -7.15 -16.75 18.40
C ILE A 144 -6.29 -16.26 19.56
N PRO A 145 -6.52 -15.04 20.09
CA PRO A 145 -5.80 -14.56 21.26
C PRO A 145 -6.13 -15.45 22.48
N ALA A 146 -5.31 -15.36 23.52
CA ALA A 146 -5.42 -16.20 24.70
C ALA A 146 -6.84 -16.18 25.31
N VAL A 147 -7.49 -17.34 25.33
CA VAL A 147 -8.74 -17.60 26.04
C VAL A 147 -8.41 -18.29 27.36
N ALA A 148 -8.46 -17.54 28.45
CA ALA A 148 -8.30 -18.09 29.79
C ALA A 148 -9.64 -18.61 30.32
N PHE A 149 -9.65 -19.80 30.90
CA PHE A 149 -10.83 -20.39 31.50
C PHE A 149 -10.48 -21.18 32.77
N ARG A 150 -11.35 -21.08 33.77
CA ARG A 150 -11.24 -21.76 35.05
C ARG A 150 -12.62 -22.05 35.61
N GLY A 151 -12.75 -23.13 36.36
CA GLY A 151 -13.84 -23.30 37.31
C GLY A 151 -13.54 -22.56 38.61
N ALA A 152 -14.38 -22.80 39.61
CA ALA A 152 -14.33 -22.09 40.89
C ALA A 152 -14.33 -23.10 42.05
N LYS A 153 -13.48 -22.84 43.05
CA LYS A 153 -13.54 -23.53 44.34
C LYS A 153 -14.48 -22.77 45.25
N HIS A 154 -15.46 -23.45 45.81
CA HIS A 154 -16.41 -22.94 46.78
C HIS A 154 -16.14 -23.59 48.13
N GLU A 155 -15.60 -22.81 49.06
CA GLU A 155 -15.28 -23.29 50.40
C GLU A 155 -16.56 -23.32 51.25
N ARG A 156 -16.90 -24.49 51.82
CA ARG A 156 -17.94 -24.61 52.84
C ARG A 156 -17.32 -25.18 54.12
N LYS A 157 -17.94 -24.88 55.27
CA LYS A 157 -17.44 -25.22 56.62
C LYS A 157 -16.89 -26.63 56.78
N ASN A 158 -17.48 -27.63 56.11
CA ASN A 158 -17.10 -29.04 56.27
C ASN A 158 -16.67 -29.73 54.96
N ASN A 159 -16.74 -29.08 53.80
CA ASN A 159 -16.40 -29.67 52.49
C ASN A 159 -16.15 -28.58 51.43
N ASN A 160 -15.14 -28.78 50.57
CA ASN A 160 -14.93 -27.95 49.39
C ASN A 160 -15.79 -28.48 48.22
N ILE A 161 -16.50 -27.59 47.54
CA ILE A 161 -17.24 -27.91 46.32
C ILE A 161 -16.56 -27.21 45.15
N TYR A 162 -16.41 -27.91 44.03
CA TYR A 162 -15.75 -27.37 42.84
C TYR A 162 -16.75 -27.24 41.69
N SER A 163 -16.79 -26.05 41.08
CA SER A 163 -17.37 -25.87 39.74
C SER A 163 -16.33 -26.29 38.70
N SER A 164 -16.77 -26.93 37.61
CA SER A 164 -15.92 -27.21 36.46
C SER A 164 -16.18 -26.21 35.34
N CYS A 165 -15.14 -25.90 34.57
CA CYS A 165 -15.24 -25.16 33.31
C CYS A 165 -14.63 -26.00 32.20
N ARG A 166 -15.36 -26.18 31.09
CA ARG A 166 -14.89 -26.90 29.91
C ARG A 166 -14.86 -25.95 28.72
N LEU A 167 -13.71 -25.86 28.07
CA LEU A 167 -13.56 -25.17 26.80
C LEU A 167 -13.42 -26.19 25.68
N ILE A 168 -14.28 -26.07 24.67
CA ILE A 168 -14.23 -26.84 23.43
C ILE A 168 -14.04 -25.84 22.28
N VAL A 169 -13.02 -26.04 21.46
CA VAL A 169 -12.79 -25.25 20.24
C VAL A 169 -12.92 -26.17 19.05
N LYS A 170 -13.72 -25.74 18.07
CA LYS A 170 -13.97 -26.48 16.84
C LYS A 170 -13.62 -25.63 15.62
N LYS A 171 -12.92 -26.22 14.65
CA LYS A 171 -12.72 -25.68 13.30
C LYS A 171 -13.61 -26.48 12.33
N ASN A 172 -14.57 -25.85 11.67
CA ASN A 172 -15.45 -26.49 10.70
C ASN A 172 -16.10 -27.79 11.23
N GLY A 173 -16.52 -27.77 12.50
CA GLY A 173 -17.13 -28.93 13.17
C GLY A 173 -16.14 -29.91 13.81
N ALA A 174 -14.87 -29.93 13.37
CA ALA A 174 -13.83 -30.76 13.95
C ALA A 174 -13.30 -30.16 15.26
N GLU A 175 -13.21 -30.97 16.31
CA GLU A 175 -12.65 -30.57 17.60
C GLU A 175 -11.13 -30.44 17.51
N ILE A 176 -10.62 -29.26 17.86
CA ILE A 176 -9.17 -28.96 17.86
C ILE A 176 -8.64 -28.70 19.28
N TYR A 177 -9.54 -28.48 20.24
CA TYR A 177 -9.19 -28.35 21.65
C TYR A 177 -10.37 -28.75 22.53
N ASN A 178 -10.09 -29.48 23.61
CA ASN A 178 -11.11 -29.91 24.56
C ASN A 178 -10.47 -30.23 25.91
N ARG A 179 -10.65 -29.32 26.86
CA ARG A 179 -10.13 -29.48 28.21
C ARG A 179 -11.17 -29.01 29.22
N THR A 180 -11.19 -29.71 30.35
CA THR A 180 -11.96 -29.34 31.53
C THR A 180 -11.01 -29.02 32.67
N THR A 181 -11.32 -27.98 33.42
CA THR A 181 -10.59 -27.61 34.63
C THR A 181 -11.54 -27.36 35.79
N LEU A 182 -11.03 -27.53 37.00
CA LEU A 182 -11.70 -27.18 38.26
C LEU A 182 -11.17 -25.81 38.70
N ASP A 183 -10.32 -25.74 39.71
CA ASP A 183 -9.85 -24.46 40.28
C ASP A 183 -8.61 -23.86 39.60
N ASN A 184 -7.93 -24.60 38.72
CA ASN A 184 -6.76 -24.13 37.97
C ASN A 184 -7.15 -23.35 36.71
N THR A 185 -6.39 -22.30 36.39
CA THR A 185 -6.56 -21.57 35.13
C THR A 185 -5.86 -22.30 33.99
N LEU A 186 -6.61 -22.62 32.93
CA LEU A 186 -6.08 -23.09 31.66
C LEU A 186 -6.19 -21.98 30.62
N ILE A 187 -5.30 -22.00 29.63
CA ILE A 187 -5.25 -21.04 28.53
C ILE A 187 -5.26 -21.80 27.22
N TYR A 188 -6.07 -21.32 26.27
CA TYR A 188 -6.03 -21.73 24.88
C TYR A 188 -5.62 -20.55 24.00
N THR A 189 -4.65 -20.77 23.11
CA THR A 189 -4.28 -19.88 22.01
C THR A 189 -4.19 -20.72 20.75
N GLY A 190 -4.43 -20.13 19.59
CA GLY A 190 -4.38 -20.87 18.34
C GLY A 190 -4.10 -19.99 17.14
N VAL A 191 -3.37 -20.55 16.19
CA VAL A 191 -3.25 -20.02 14.84
C VAL A 191 -3.85 -21.07 13.92
N ILE A 192 -4.79 -20.64 13.08
CA ILE A 192 -5.45 -21.52 12.13
C ILE A 192 -5.16 -20.98 10.74
N ASP A 193 -4.45 -21.77 9.94
CA ASP A 193 -4.24 -21.44 8.54
C ASP A 193 -5.57 -21.50 7.77
N MET A 194 -5.75 -20.47 6.95
CA MET A 194 -6.86 -20.29 6.05
C MET A 194 -6.27 -20.00 4.66
N PRO A 195 -5.90 -21.05 3.91
CA PRO A 195 -5.34 -20.88 2.58
C PRO A 195 -6.36 -20.21 1.66
N ALA A 196 -5.88 -19.49 0.65
CA ALA A 196 -6.72 -18.82 -0.34
C ALA A 196 -7.68 -19.82 -1.01
N GLY A 197 -8.98 -19.50 -0.97
CA GLY A 197 -10.07 -20.27 -1.59
C GLY A 197 -10.36 -19.94 -3.04
#